data_AF-A0A2T3N9Z7-F1
#
_entry.id   AF-A0A2T3N9Z7-F1
#
_cell.length_a   1.000
_cell.length_b   1.000
_cell.length_c   1.000
_cell.angle_alpha   90.00
_cell.angle_beta   90.00
_cell.angle_gamma   90.00
#
_symmetry.space_group_name_H-M   'P 1'
#
loop_
_entity.id
_entity.type
_entity.pdbx_description
1 polymer ?
#
loop_
_entity_poly.entity_id
_entity_poly.type
_entity_poly.pdbx_seq_one_letter_code
_entity_poly.pdbx_strand_id
1 'polypeptide(L)'
;MSTLIQRLEDSLGKDISKICDGKFHQRSANHCAHYVSHIVGLDFSYHCKEFKGGNGTPANVRVQEIFAQCPKVGKWSDADLSDEQLIFVTKIDNVDLDNKKMLNVPQKHIGIFAGGFVYHYSNSRNEVVKWPPQVFLKEFDRIYKGKQGLFFGTFPGLDLDLKISPTSESVSRGLGFDLDKQGRQWFASTGSNSSDRFYVGRETKSGNYIGLFMKPNEYYGQIYRAQDYSDRYDHWAQLMELTGYCESKNYFNVINTYDSAKFTFGFYQLAAHTANDNLILLFRALAKLPRCSEYFPELVIHNGHLHRADENGGMTDLEVESQTGPGGRRQLQRFMDYLNAKRREHDMQEVLQSARIIHWTNEHPELCALQVEVAFDILQSKMEKRYARWYDLDGQPDIICALIADIHHQGRATKNKVKAALRSANPKEALITINSTYAGRIADLRTKLQEMEDNGQLGHKTYDAVLNEFR
;
A
#
# COMPACT_ATOMS: atom_id res chain seq x y z
N MET A 1 -9.35 15.20 20.96
CA MET A 1 -10.26 14.83 19.85
C MET A 1 -11.62 14.49 20.44
N SER A 2 -12.73 14.89 19.82
CA SER A 2 -14.06 14.45 20.26
C SER A 2 -14.22 12.96 19.98
N THR A 3 -14.87 12.23 20.90
CA THR A 3 -15.22 10.82 20.68
C THR A 3 -16.19 10.69 19.51
N LEU A 4 -16.28 9.50 18.89
CA LEU A 4 -17.22 9.29 17.80
C LEU A 4 -18.66 9.59 18.24
N ILE A 5 -19.06 9.10 19.43
CA ILE A 5 -20.37 9.43 20.04
C ILE A 5 -20.60 10.94 20.11
N GLN A 6 -19.64 11.75 20.55
CA GLN A 6 -19.83 13.21 20.61
C GLN A 6 -20.12 13.80 19.22
N ARG A 7 -19.37 13.36 18.20
CA ARG A 7 -19.56 13.83 16.81
C ARG A 7 -20.93 13.42 16.25
N LEU A 8 -21.43 12.25 16.66
CA LEU A 8 -22.75 11.74 16.29
C LEU A 8 -23.86 12.57 16.94
N GLU A 9 -23.78 12.81 18.25
CA GLU A 9 -24.74 13.65 18.98
C GLU A 9 -24.77 15.08 18.42
N ASP A 10 -23.60 15.67 18.18
CA ASP A 10 -23.47 17.00 17.59
C ASP A 10 -24.08 17.07 16.18
N SER A 11 -24.27 15.94 15.50
CA SER A 11 -24.81 15.89 14.15
C SER A 11 -26.33 15.82 14.08
N LEU A 12 -27.02 15.55 15.20
CA LEU A 12 -28.47 15.36 15.21
C LEU A 12 -29.24 16.59 14.72
N GLY A 13 -30.30 16.34 13.94
CA GLY A 13 -31.12 17.39 13.32
C GLY A 13 -30.43 18.17 12.20
N LYS A 14 -29.16 17.89 11.88
CA LYS A 14 -28.46 18.58 10.80
C LYS A 14 -28.85 18.02 9.43
N ASP A 15 -29.12 18.92 8.50
CA ASP A 15 -29.18 18.61 7.07
C ASP A 15 -27.78 18.33 6.52
N ILE A 16 -27.68 17.55 5.44
CA ILE A 16 -26.39 17.16 4.83
C ILE A 16 -25.57 18.39 4.39
N SER A 17 -26.22 19.50 4.06
CA SER A 17 -25.56 20.77 3.73
C SER A 17 -24.76 21.39 4.86
N LYS A 18 -25.02 20.98 6.11
CA LYS A 18 -24.26 21.38 7.31
C LYS A 18 -23.12 20.42 7.65
N ILE A 19 -22.99 19.32 6.91
CA ILE A 19 -22.03 18.25 7.16
C ILE A 19 -21.04 18.16 5.99
N CYS A 20 -21.54 18.18 4.76
CA CYS A 20 -20.74 18.13 3.55
C CYS A 20 -20.35 19.55 3.11
N ASP A 21 -19.07 19.84 2.99
CA ASP A 21 -18.51 21.05 2.37
C ASP A 21 -18.35 20.92 0.84
N GLY A 22 -18.47 19.70 0.30
CA GLY A 22 -18.38 19.37 -1.13
C GLY A 22 -19.61 19.71 -1.98
N LYS A 23 -20.64 20.35 -1.41
CA LYS A 23 -21.88 20.83 -2.09
C LYS A 23 -22.76 19.74 -2.73
N PHE A 24 -22.55 18.47 -2.41
CA PHE A 24 -23.45 17.39 -2.80
C PHE A 24 -24.65 17.28 -1.84
N HIS A 25 -25.60 18.21 -1.96
CA HIS A 25 -26.70 18.41 -1.00
C HIS A 25 -28.11 18.25 -1.58
N GLN A 26 -28.23 17.68 -2.78
CA GLN A 26 -29.53 17.55 -3.44
C GLN A 26 -30.41 16.58 -2.66
N ARG A 27 -31.51 17.07 -2.09
CA ARG A 27 -32.46 16.26 -1.28
C ARG A 27 -33.06 15.06 -2.01
N SER A 28 -33.04 15.04 -3.34
CA SER A 28 -33.45 13.88 -4.15
C SER A 28 -32.41 12.76 -4.20
N ALA A 29 -31.18 13.01 -3.76
CA ALA A 29 -30.14 12.01 -3.65
C ALA A 29 -30.22 11.26 -2.31
N ASN A 30 -29.77 10.00 -2.31
CA ASN A 30 -29.65 9.23 -1.07
C ASN A 30 -28.37 9.63 -0.32
N HIS A 31 -28.52 10.18 0.88
CA HIS A 31 -27.41 10.72 1.66
C HIS A 31 -27.00 9.86 2.87
N CYS A 32 -27.51 8.64 3.01
CA CYS A 32 -27.19 7.76 4.13
C CYS A 32 -25.69 7.39 4.19
N ALA A 33 -25.15 6.84 3.11
CA ALA A 33 -23.70 6.58 3.00
C ALA A 33 -22.88 7.87 3.08
N HIS A 34 -23.37 8.95 2.46
CA HIS A 34 -22.70 10.25 2.45
C HIS A 34 -22.47 10.81 3.86
N TYR A 35 -23.51 10.76 4.70
CA TYR A 35 -23.44 11.18 6.10
C TYR A 35 -22.46 10.31 6.89
N VAL A 36 -22.64 8.98 6.85
CA VAL A 36 -21.80 8.03 7.58
C VAL A 36 -20.33 8.26 7.25
N SER A 37 -20.03 8.43 5.97
CA SER A 37 -18.66 8.61 5.46
C SER A 37 -18.01 9.90 5.94
N HIS A 38 -18.74 11.01 6.03
CA HIS A 38 -18.19 12.25 6.63
C HIS A 38 -17.94 12.11 8.14
N ILE A 39 -18.81 11.38 8.85
CA ILE A 39 -18.63 11.18 10.29
C ILE A 39 -17.45 10.26 10.57
N VAL A 40 -17.20 9.22 9.78
CA VAL A 40 -16.10 8.28 10.08
C VAL A 40 -14.89 8.41 9.17
N GLY A 41 -14.90 9.39 8.26
CA GLY A 41 -13.77 9.72 7.40
C GLY A 41 -13.53 8.72 6.26
N LEU A 42 -14.59 8.13 5.71
CA LEU A 42 -14.47 7.20 4.58
C LEU A 42 -14.46 7.96 3.26
N ASP A 43 -13.38 7.83 2.49
CA ASP A 43 -13.20 8.52 1.21
C ASP A 43 -12.68 7.60 0.07
N PHE A 44 -12.78 6.29 0.25
CA PHE A 44 -12.40 5.32 -0.78
C PHE A 44 -13.43 5.26 -1.92
N SER A 45 -13.14 4.56 -3.03
CA SER A 45 -14.06 4.37 -4.16
C SER A 45 -14.77 5.65 -4.67
N TYR A 46 -16.08 5.60 -4.93
CA TYR A 46 -16.85 6.70 -5.51
C TYR A 46 -17.42 7.66 -4.45
N HIS A 47 -17.04 8.93 -4.55
CA HIS A 47 -17.30 9.92 -3.49
C HIS A 47 -17.96 11.22 -4.00
N CYS A 48 -18.46 12.03 -3.06
CA CYS A 48 -19.25 13.23 -3.33
C CYS A 48 -18.56 14.26 -4.26
N LYS A 49 -17.22 14.38 -4.21
CA LYS A 49 -16.47 15.24 -5.15
C LYS A 49 -16.54 14.80 -6.60
N GLU A 50 -16.48 13.50 -6.87
CA GLU A 50 -16.57 12.97 -8.24
C GLU A 50 -17.98 13.14 -8.79
N PHE A 51 -18.99 13.12 -7.91
CA PHE A 51 -20.38 13.32 -8.31
C PHE A 51 -20.67 14.76 -8.77
N LYS A 52 -20.16 15.78 -8.08
CA LYS A 52 -20.51 17.19 -8.34
C LYS A 52 -19.37 18.08 -8.85
N GLY A 53 -18.12 17.68 -8.70
CA GLY A 53 -16.95 18.52 -8.99
C GLY A 53 -16.79 19.66 -7.98
N GLY A 54 -16.08 19.40 -6.87
CA GLY A 54 -15.88 20.39 -5.80
C GLY A 54 -14.64 20.15 -4.93
N ASN A 55 -14.28 21.14 -4.12
CA ASN A 55 -13.03 21.18 -3.33
C ASN A 55 -13.20 20.77 -1.85
N GLY A 56 -14.34 20.19 -1.45
CA GLY A 56 -14.63 19.84 -0.05
C GLY A 56 -13.77 18.70 0.53
N THR A 57 -14.23 18.05 1.58
CA THR A 57 -13.69 16.78 2.08
C THR A 57 -14.39 15.64 1.32
N PRO A 58 -13.67 14.71 0.67
CA PRO A 58 -14.32 13.60 -0.02
C PRO A 58 -15.01 12.66 0.98
N ALA A 59 -16.14 12.10 0.57
CA ALA A 59 -16.90 11.14 1.37
C ALA A 59 -17.62 10.14 0.46
N ASN A 60 -17.52 8.84 0.75
CA ASN A 60 -18.21 7.78 0.00
C ASN A 60 -19.72 8.03 -0.07
N VAL A 61 -20.34 7.73 -1.22
CA VAL A 61 -21.79 7.91 -1.42
C VAL A 61 -22.53 6.60 -1.74
N ARG A 62 -21.84 5.45 -1.74
CA ARG A 62 -22.40 4.15 -2.15
C ARG A 62 -22.34 3.12 -1.02
N VAL A 63 -23.52 2.74 -0.51
CA VAL A 63 -23.67 1.80 0.63
C VAL A 63 -23.00 0.45 0.37
N GLN A 64 -23.25 -0.15 -0.81
CA GLN A 64 -22.74 -1.49 -1.12
C GLN A 64 -21.22 -1.54 -1.27
N GLU A 65 -20.60 -0.42 -1.66
CA GLU A 65 -19.15 -0.33 -1.74
C GLU A 65 -18.55 -0.22 -0.34
N ILE A 66 -19.17 0.55 0.57
CA ILE A 66 -18.75 0.59 1.98
C ILE A 66 -18.87 -0.81 2.61
N PHE A 67 -19.98 -1.51 2.38
CA PHE A 67 -20.20 -2.86 2.89
C PHE A 67 -19.08 -3.84 2.49
N ALA A 68 -18.72 -3.86 1.19
CA ALA A 68 -17.66 -4.71 0.68
C ALA A 68 -16.27 -4.38 1.24
N GLN A 69 -16.09 -3.16 1.73
CA GLN A 69 -14.83 -2.66 2.26
C GLN A 69 -14.72 -2.79 3.78
N CYS A 70 -15.79 -3.19 4.48
CA CYS A 70 -15.75 -3.48 5.92
C CYS A 70 -14.87 -4.72 6.14
N PRO A 71 -13.90 -4.73 7.09
CA PRO A 71 -13.05 -5.89 7.33
C PRO A 71 -13.87 -7.13 7.67
N LYS A 72 -14.87 -6.97 8.54
CA LYS A 72 -15.84 -8.00 8.92
C LYS A 72 -17.25 -7.52 8.64
N VAL A 73 -18.11 -8.42 8.16
CA VAL A 73 -19.56 -8.22 8.03
C VAL A 73 -20.29 -9.44 8.56
N GLY A 74 -21.53 -9.26 9.00
CA GLY A 74 -22.35 -10.37 9.50
C GLY A 74 -23.80 -9.98 9.73
N LYS A 75 -24.60 -10.93 10.20
CA LYS A 75 -25.98 -10.65 10.63
C LYS A 75 -25.94 -9.82 11.90
N TRP A 76 -26.89 -8.90 12.06
CA TRP A 76 -26.97 -8.06 13.26
C TRP A 76 -27.10 -8.85 14.57
N SER A 77 -27.62 -10.08 14.53
CA SER A 77 -27.66 -10.98 15.69
C SER A 77 -26.27 -11.32 16.25
N ASP A 78 -25.23 -11.20 15.42
CA ASP A 78 -23.87 -11.59 15.74
C ASP A 78 -22.98 -10.35 15.99
N ALA A 79 -23.59 -9.16 16.01
CA ALA A 79 -22.90 -7.89 16.22
C ALA A 79 -22.49 -7.73 17.69
N ASP A 80 -21.27 -7.26 17.95
CA ASP A 80 -20.87 -6.83 19.29
C ASP A 80 -21.52 -5.48 19.62
N LEU A 81 -22.52 -5.50 20.48
CA LEU A 81 -23.27 -4.29 20.86
C LEU A 81 -22.53 -3.38 21.83
N SER A 82 -21.36 -3.79 22.33
CA SER A 82 -20.48 -2.95 23.14
C SER A 82 -19.56 -2.05 22.31
N ASP A 83 -19.36 -2.40 21.03
CA ASP A 83 -18.50 -1.69 20.09
C ASP A 83 -19.26 -0.73 19.17
N GLU A 84 -18.53 0.26 18.64
CA GLU A 84 -19.00 1.14 17.58
C GLU A 84 -18.88 0.45 16.22
N GLN A 85 -19.96 0.41 15.44
CA GLN A 85 -20.03 -0.38 14.20
C GLN A 85 -20.89 0.30 13.12
N LEU A 86 -20.74 -0.13 11.87
CA LEU A 86 -21.69 0.20 10.82
C LEU A 86 -22.88 -0.76 10.90
N ILE A 87 -24.08 -0.22 10.69
CA ILE A 87 -25.30 -1.02 10.54
C ILE A 87 -25.92 -0.77 9.18
N PHE A 88 -26.31 -1.84 8.52
CA PHE A 88 -26.88 -1.85 7.19
C PHE A 88 -28.26 -2.50 7.21
N VAL A 89 -29.14 -2.03 6.32
CA VAL A 89 -30.46 -2.62 6.12
C VAL A 89 -30.80 -2.70 4.65
N THR A 90 -31.22 -3.88 4.20
CA THR A 90 -31.74 -4.16 2.86
C THR A 90 -32.46 -5.52 2.87
N LYS A 91 -33.03 -5.97 1.75
CA LYS A 91 -33.62 -7.32 1.67
C LYS A 91 -32.54 -8.37 1.92
N ILE A 92 -32.90 -9.43 2.63
CA ILE A 92 -31.95 -10.49 3.02
C ILE A 92 -31.22 -11.07 1.80
N ASP A 93 -31.96 -11.33 0.71
CA ASP A 93 -31.43 -11.92 -0.52
C ASP A 93 -30.50 -10.97 -1.32
N ASN A 94 -30.38 -9.71 -0.89
CA ASN A 94 -29.42 -8.78 -1.49
C ASN A 94 -28.02 -8.88 -0.87
N VAL A 95 -27.82 -9.69 0.17
CA VAL A 95 -26.56 -9.78 0.89
C VAL A 95 -26.00 -11.19 0.81
N ASP A 96 -24.74 -11.27 0.38
CA ASP A 96 -23.90 -12.44 0.40
C ASP A 96 -22.77 -12.15 1.39
N LEU A 97 -22.90 -12.72 2.59
CA LEU A 97 -21.96 -12.49 3.69
C LEU A 97 -20.60 -13.14 3.43
N ASP A 98 -20.59 -14.30 2.78
CA ASP A 98 -19.38 -15.07 2.51
C ASP A 98 -18.46 -14.31 1.56
N ASN A 99 -19.05 -13.67 0.54
CA ASN A 99 -18.32 -12.86 -0.43
C ASN A 99 -18.31 -11.35 -0.08
N LYS A 100 -18.78 -10.98 1.12
CA LYS A 100 -18.88 -9.57 1.59
C LYS A 100 -19.58 -8.66 0.57
N LYS A 101 -20.61 -9.16 -0.11
CA LYS A 101 -21.26 -8.48 -1.22
C LYS A 101 -22.67 -8.05 -0.85
N MET A 102 -22.99 -6.81 -1.23
CA MET A 102 -24.36 -6.28 -1.18
C MET A 102 -24.77 -5.83 -2.59
N LEU A 103 -25.97 -6.19 -3.03
CA LEU A 103 -26.44 -5.80 -4.36
C LEU A 103 -26.60 -4.29 -4.50
N ASN A 104 -26.28 -3.77 -5.68
CA ASN A 104 -26.50 -2.36 -5.98
C ASN A 104 -27.97 -2.06 -6.29
N VAL A 105 -28.82 -2.02 -5.27
CA VAL A 105 -30.26 -1.69 -5.39
C VAL A 105 -30.59 -0.35 -4.72
N PRO A 106 -31.68 0.34 -5.11
CA PRO A 106 -32.11 1.57 -4.42
C PRO A 106 -32.56 1.35 -2.97
N GLN A 107 -33.10 0.16 -2.67
CA GLN A 107 -33.63 -0.20 -1.34
C GLN A 107 -32.53 -0.73 -0.42
N LYS A 108 -31.67 0.18 0.04
CA LYS A 108 -30.65 -0.11 1.04
C LYS A 108 -30.31 1.15 1.83
N HIS A 109 -29.94 0.97 3.10
CA HIS A 109 -29.58 2.07 3.97
C HIS A 109 -28.44 1.68 4.91
N ILE A 110 -27.73 2.68 5.41
CA ILE A 110 -26.61 2.54 6.34
C ILE A 110 -26.71 3.58 7.46
N GLY A 111 -26.27 3.21 8.65
CA GLY A 111 -26.06 4.10 9.79
C GLY A 111 -24.83 3.69 10.60
N ILE A 112 -24.57 4.44 11.66
CA ILE A 112 -23.53 4.14 12.65
C ILE A 112 -24.22 3.71 13.93
N PHE A 113 -23.91 2.52 14.41
CA PHE A 113 -24.31 2.05 15.73
C PHE A 113 -23.28 2.49 16.77
N ALA A 114 -23.73 3.25 17.78
CA ALA A 114 -22.92 3.65 18.91
C ALA A 114 -23.80 3.92 20.14
N GLY A 115 -23.36 3.50 21.32
CA GLY A 115 -24.08 3.75 22.59
C GLY A 115 -25.52 3.21 22.60
N GLY A 116 -25.79 2.09 21.91
CA GLY A 116 -27.11 1.46 21.85
C GLY A 116 -28.07 2.04 20.79
N PHE A 117 -27.63 3.01 19.98
CA PHE A 117 -28.47 3.66 18.97
C PHE A 117 -27.83 3.67 17.59
N VAL A 118 -28.68 3.75 16.57
CA VAL A 118 -28.34 3.92 15.17
C VAL A 118 -28.49 5.39 14.79
N TYR A 119 -27.39 6.02 14.44
CA TYR A 119 -27.34 7.35 13.86
C TYR A 119 -27.31 7.25 12.35
N HIS A 120 -28.27 7.87 11.67
CA HIS A 120 -28.30 7.85 10.22
C HIS A 120 -28.96 9.10 9.66
N TYR A 121 -28.66 9.41 8.40
CA TYR A 121 -29.39 10.42 7.67
C TYR A 121 -30.74 9.86 7.22
N SER A 122 -31.83 10.57 7.49
CA SER A 122 -33.17 10.24 7.01
C SER A 122 -33.51 11.06 5.77
N ASN A 123 -33.58 10.43 4.60
CA ASN A 123 -33.90 11.14 3.35
C ASN A 123 -35.32 11.73 3.35
N SER A 124 -36.26 11.14 4.10
CA SER A 124 -37.62 11.68 4.21
C SER A 124 -37.69 12.92 5.09
N ARG A 125 -36.87 12.99 6.13
CA ARG A 125 -36.80 14.16 7.04
C ARG A 125 -35.74 15.18 6.63
N ASN A 126 -34.82 14.80 5.75
CA ASN A 126 -33.65 15.58 5.33
C ASN A 126 -32.74 15.98 6.52
N GLU A 127 -32.63 15.12 7.52
CA GLU A 127 -31.83 15.38 8.71
C GLU A 127 -31.21 14.09 9.26
N VAL A 128 -30.18 14.24 10.08
CA VAL A 128 -29.65 13.14 10.89
C VAL A 128 -30.60 12.85 12.05
N VAL A 129 -30.95 11.57 12.20
CA VAL A 129 -31.78 11.04 13.28
C VAL A 129 -31.06 9.92 14.03
N LYS A 130 -31.56 9.65 15.24
CA LYS A 130 -31.06 8.61 16.14
C LYS A 130 -32.21 7.68 16.52
N TRP A 131 -32.11 6.40 16.18
CA TRP A 131 -33.13 5.39 16.47
C TRP A 131 -32.53 4.17 17.15
N PRO A 132 -33.28 3.49 18.04
CA PRO A 132 -32.92 2.12 18.45
C PRO A 132 -32.89 1.17 17.23
N PRO A 133 -32.03 0.13 17.21
CA PRO A 133 -31.95 -0.81 16.09
C PRO A 133 -33.30 -1.44 15.69
N GLN A 134 -34.18 -1.73 16.66
CA GLN A 134 -35.49 -2.31 16.35
C GLN A 134 -36.40 -1.32 15.60
N VAL A 135 -36.35 -0.03 15.97
CA VAL A 135 -37.10 1.03 15.30
C VAL A 135 -36.54 1.24 13.89
N PHE A 136 -35.22 1.21 13.75
CA PHE A 136 -34.54 1.30 12.46
C PHE A 136 -34.99 0.20 11.50
N LEU A 137 -34.95 -1.07 11.91
CA LEU A 137 -35.44 -2.18 11.08
C LEU A 137 -36.92 -2.04 10.72
N LYS A 138 -37.78 -1.81 11.73
CA LYS A 138 -39.24 -1.72 11.54
C LYS A 138 -39.63 -0.65 10.53
N GLU A 139 -38.94 0.50 10.57
CA GLU A 139 -39.22 1.59 9.65
C GLU A 139 -38.77 1.25 8.21
N PHE A 140 -37.63 0.60 8.03
CA PHE A 140 -37.19 0.17 6.70
C PHE A 140 -37.99 -1.02 6.14
N ASP A 141 -38.51 -1.92 6.98
CA ASP A 141 -39.51 -2.93 6.56
C ASP A 141 -40.76 -2.25 5.96
N ARG A 142 -41.24 -1.19 6.61
CA ARG A 142 -42.39 -0.40 6.15
C ARG A 142 -42.09 0.33 4.84
N ILE A 143 -40.91 0.96 4.73
CA ILE A 143 -40.54 1.78 3.56
C ILE A 143 -40.24 0.90 2.34
N TYR A 144 -39.50 -0.20 2.50
CA TYR A 144 -39.00 -1.00 1.37
C TYR A 144 -39.94 -2.14 0.95
N LYS A 145 -41.02 -2.40 1.69
CA LYS A 145 -42.05 -3.41 1.37
C LYS A 145 -41.42 -4.78 1.07
N GLY A 146 -41.06 -5.50 2.12
CA GLY A 146 -40.51 -6.86 2.07
C GLY A 146 -39.73 -7.17 3.33
N LYS A 147 -39.30 -8.43 3.49
CA LYS A 147 -38.51 -8.86 4.66
C LYS A 147 -37.09 -8.29 4.58
N GLN A 148 -36.82 -7.21 5.30
CA GLN A 148 -35.46 -6.69 5.40
C GLN A 148 -34.66 -7.51 6.42
N GLY A 149 -33.33 -7.45 6.29
CA GLY A 149 -32.39 -7.92 7.30
C GLY A 149 -31.55 -6.74 7.81
N LEU A 150 -31.13 -6.84 9.07
CA LEU A 150 -30.06 -6.01 9.60
C LEU A 150 -28.73 -6.75 9.51
N PHE A 151 -27.70 -6.02 9.11
CA PHE A 151 -26.34 -6.52 9.00
C PHE A 151 -25.40 -5.53 9.68
N PHE A 152 -24.33 -6.01 10.28
CA PHE A 152 -23.26 -5.15 10.79
C PHE A 152 -22.06 -5.17 9.84
N GLY A 153 -21.20 -4.16 9.96
CA GLY A 153 -19.85 -4.17 9.43
C GLY A 153 -18.90 -3.38 10.32
N THR A 154 -17.66 -3.86 10.46
CA THR A 154 -16.60 -3.08 11.13
C THR A 154 -16.11 -1.96 10.22
N PHE A 155 -15.61 -0.86 10.80
CA PHE A 155 -15.19 0.30 10.01
C PHE A 155 -14.00 -0.05 9.09
N PRO A 156 -14.07 0.27 7.79
CA PRO A 156 -12.95 0.12 6.87
C PRO A 156 -11.67 0.81 7.35
N GLY A 157 -10.56 0.07 7.41
CA GLY A 157 -9.22 0.60 7.68
C GLY A 157 -8.85 0.78 9.15
N LEU A 158 -9.78 0.66 10.10
CA LEU A 158 -9.44 0.73 11.54
C LEU A 158 -8.55 -0.41 12.00
N ASP A 159 -8.62 -1.53 11.30
CA ASP A 159 -7.90 -2.75 11.61
C ASP A 159 -6.43 -2.69 11.10
N LEU A 160 -6.07 -1.67 10.32
CA LEU A 160 -4.71 -1.49 9.80
C LEU A 160 -3.74 -0.83 10.80
N ASP A 161 -4.26 -0.16 11.83
CA ASP A 161 -3.47 0.37 12.94
C ASP A 161 -3.23 -0.76 13.95
N LEU A 162 -2.04 -1.34 13.90
CA LEU A 162 -1.66 -2.47 14.71
C LEU A 162 -1.31 -1.98 16.12
N LYS A 163 -1.93 -2.57 17.13
CA LYS A 163 -1.52 -2.36 18.53
C LYS A 163 -0.17 -3.02 18.75
N ILE A 164 0.90 -2.27 18.51
CA ILE A 164 2.27 -2.77 18.67
C ILE A 164 2.69 -2.64 20.13
N SER A 165 3.04 -3.78 20.72
CA SER A 165 3.85 -3.78 21.91
C SER A 165 5.33 -3.87 21.50
N PRO A 166 6.21 -3.03 22.05
CA PRO A 166 7.61 -2.96 21.65
C PRO A 166 8.47 -4.10 22.23
N THR A 167 7.85 -5.03 22.97
CA THR A 167 8.55 -6.13 23.64
C THR A 167 8.15 -7.49 23.10
N SER A 168 9.14 -8.35 22.90
CA SER A 168 8.97 -9.69 22.36
C SER A 168 8.05 -10.57 23.24
N GLU A 169 8.08 -10.39 24.55
CA GLU A 169 7.29 -11.16 25.54
C GLU A 169 5.77 -11.02 25.39
N SER A 170 5.32 -9.94 24.74
CA SER A 170 3.89 -9.63 24.59
C SER A 170 3.27 -10.18 23.31
N VAL A 171 4.06 -10.86 22.47
CA VAL A 171 3.64 -11.34 21.16
C VAL A 171 2.99 -12.73 21.30
N SER A 172 1.69 -12.81 20.99
CA SER A 172 0.90 -14.04 21.07
C SER A 172 1.06 -14.95 19.85
N ARG A 173 1.50 -14.40 18.71
CA ARG A 173 1.65 -15.09 17.41
C ARG A 173 2.82 -14.51 16.62
N GLY A 174 3.55 -15.37 15.92
CA GLY A 174 4.73 -14.98 15.15
C GLY A 174 5.96 -14.71 16.01
N LEU A 175 7.01 -14.21 15.37
CA LEU A 175 8.29 -13.87 15.98
C LEU A 175 8.20 -12.51 16.70
N GLY A 176 8.58 -12.50 17.98
CA GLY A 176 8.63 -11.29 18.79
C GLY A 176 9.92 -10.50 18.59
N PHE A 177 9.80 -9.17 18.52
CA PHE A 177 10.93 -8.24 18.39
C PHE A 177 10.94 -7.28 19.58
N ASP A 178 12.13 -7.10 20.17
CA ASP A 178 12.38 -5.99 21.10
C ASP A 178 12.92 -4.80 20.32
N LEU A 179 12.22 -3.65 20.40
CA LEU A 179 12.52 -2.45 19.62
C LEU A 179 13.20 -1.39 20.50
N ASP A 180 14.45 -1.07 20.20
CA ASP A 180 15.28 -0.15 20.99
C ASP A 180 15.62 1.12 20.19
N LYS A 181 15.46 2.28 20.83
CA LYS A 181 15.79 3.58 20.24
C LYS A 181 16.99 4.19 20.95
N GLN A 182 18.06 4.46 20.19
CA GLN A 182 19.25 5.17 20.66
C GLN A 182 19.44 6.48 19.88
N GLY A 183 19.10 7.59 20.53
CA GLY A 183 19.08 8.89 19.86
C GLY A 183 18.07 8.92 18.72
N ARG A 184 18.56 8.91 17.47
CA ARG A 184 17.72 8.87 16.26
C ARG A 184 17.76 7.51 15.55
N GLN A 185 18.48 6.54 16.10
CA GLN A 185 18.66 5.23 15.49
C GLN A 185 17.75 4.22 16.17
N TRP A 186 17.14 3.36 15.35
CA TRP A 186 16.33 2.24 15.78
C TRP A 186 17.09 0.95 15.55
N PHE A 187 16.99 0.07 16.54
CA PHE A 187 17.56 -1.27 16.55
C PHE A 187 16.48 -2.25 16.97
N ALA A 188 16.67 -3.51 16.58
CA ALA A 188 15.79 -4.59 16.99
C ALA A 188 16.59 -5.84 17.35
N SER A 189 16.02 -6.71 18.17
CA SER A 189 16.52 -8.07 18.46
C SER A 189 15.35 -9.05 18.52
N THR A 190 15.59 -10.31 18.18
CA THR A 190 14.61 -11.39 18.38
C THR A 190 14.69 -11.90 19.80
N GLY A 191 13.61 -11.75 20.57
CA GLY A 191 13.62 -12.06 21.99
C GLY A 191 14.49 -11.11 22.82
N SER A 192 14.49 -11.31 24.14
CA SER A 192 15.19 -10.46 25.12
C SER A 192 16.73 -10.55 25.07
N ASN A 193 17.29 -11.23 24.07
CA ASN A 193 18.73 -11.45 23.94
C ASN A 193 19.37 -10.33 23.10
N SER A 194 20.24 -9.54 23.72
CA SER A 194 20.93 -8.42 23.07
C SER A 194 22.06 -8.85 22.12
N SER A 195 22.44 -10.14 22.09
CA SER A 195 23.46 -10.63 21.14
C SER A 195 23.02 -10.58 19.68
N ASP A 196 21.71 -10.63 19.43
CA ASP A 196 21.12 -10.74 18.10
C ASP A 196 20.58 -9.38 17.62
N ARG A 197 21.17 -8.31 18.14
CA ARG A 197 20.76 -6.93 17.88
C ARG A 197 21.22 -6.47 16.51
N PHE A 198 20.31 -5.95 15.70
CA PHE A 198 20.56 -5.43 14.37
C PHE A 198 19.99 -4.01 14.17
N TYR A 199 20.53 -3.30 13.18
CA TYR A 199 20.14 -1.92 12.86
C TYR A 199 18.92 -1.89 11.94
N VAL A 200 17.88 -1.14 12.32
CA VAL A 200 16.62 -1.02 11.55
C VAL A 200 16.64 0.24 10.68
N GLY A 201 17.19 1.34 11.19
CA GLY A 201 17.27 2.59 10.44
C GLY A 201 17.35 3.82 11.35
N ARG A 202 17.47 4.99 10.74
CA ARG A 202 17.52 6.27 11.43
C ARG A 202 16.32 7.13 11.08
N GLU A 203 15.77 7.77 12.09
CA GLU A 203 14.72 8.78 11.94
C GLU A 203 15.20 9.91 11.04
N THR A 204 14.44 10.18 9.98
CA THR A 204 14.70 11.25 9.02
C THR A 204 13.42 12.01 8.70
N LYS A 205 13.59 13.16 8.03
CA LYS A 205 12.50 14.01 7.58
C LYS A 205 12.75 14.48 6.15
N SER A 206 11.73 14.37 5.30
CA SER A 206 11.72 14.93 3.95
C SER A 206 10.43 15.71 3.73
N GLY A 207 10.55 17.04 3.60
CA GLY A 207 9.38 17.92 3.56
C GLY A 207 8.51 17.76 4.81
N ASN A 208 7.27 17.29 4.62
CA ASN A 208 6.31 17.03 5.70
C ASN A 208 6.28 15.58 6.17
N TYR A 209 7.10 14.71 5.58
CA TYR A 209 7.12 13.29 5.89
C TYR A 209 8.25 12.97 6.87
N ILE A 210 7.92 12.12 7.84
CA ILE A 210 8.84 11.56 8.82
C ILE A 210 8.85 10.04 8.61
N GLY A 211 10.01 9.43 8.73
CA GLY A 211 10.18 7.98 8.67
C GLY A 211 11.62 7.56 8.96
N LEU A 212 11.99 6.36 8.54
CA LEU A 212 13.29 5.74 8.66
C LEU A 212 14.08 5.80 7.35
N PHE A 213 15.39 5.96 7.48
CA PHE A 213 16.37 5.97 6.40
C PHE A 213 17.65 5.30 6.86
N MET A 214 18.25 4.48 6.00
CA MET A 214 19.61 3.99 6.19
C MET A 214 20.56 4.80 5.30
N LYS A 215 21.63 5.34 5.88
CA LYS A 215 22.67 5.97 5.05
C LYS A 215 23.52 4.90 4.35
N PRO A 216 24.11 5.19 3.18
CA PRO A 216 24.98 4.22 2.50
C PRO A 216 26.15 3.69 3.34
N ASN A 217 26.68 4.49 4.27
CA ASN A 217 27.74 4.06 5.18
C ASN A 217 27.25 3.28 6.42
N GLU A 218 25.93 3.09 6.54
CA GLU A 218 25.26 2.30 7.57
C GLU A 218 24.67 1.00 7.02
N TYR A 219 24.80 0.74 5.70
CA TYR A 219 24.34 -0.50 5.07
C TYR A 219 25.15 -1.71 5.58
N TYR A 220 24.49 -2.86 5.67
CA TYR A 220 25.07 -4.11 6.16
C TYR A 220 24.29 -5.31 5.61
N GLY A 221 24.77 -6.53 5.83
CA GLY A 221 24.08 -7.75 5.39
C GLY A 221 24.48 -8.18 3.97
N GLN A 222 23.66 -9.02 3.36
CA GLN A 222 23.95 -9.61 2.05
C GLN A 222 23.87 -8.58 0.92
N ILE A 223 24.74 -8.76 -0.08
CA ILE A 223 24.84 -7.90 -1.26
C ILE A 223 24.50 -8.75 -2.49
N TYR A 224 23.60 -8.25 -3.33
CA TYR A 224 23.31 -8.83 -4.64
C TYR A 224 24.53 -8.74 -5.57
N ARG A 225 24.86 -9.86 -6.22
CA ARG A 225 25.91 -9.96 -7.25
C ARG A 225 25.33 -10.69 -8.44
N ALA A 226 25.42 -10.14 -9.65
CA ALA A 226 24.85 -10.77 -10.84
C ALA A 226 25.41 -12.18 -11.09
N GLN A 227 26.68 -12.39 -10.75
CA GLN A 227 27.35 -13.68 -10.93
C GLN A 227 26.65 -14.82 -10.18
N ASP A 228 26.12 -14.55 -8.98
CA ASP A 228 25.46 -15.56 -8.15
C ASP A 228 24.11 -16.02 -8.75
N TYR A 229 23.60 -15.30 -9.76
CA TYR A 229 22.28 -15.53 -10.35
C TYR A 229 22.31 -15.67 -11.88
N SER A 230 23.48 -15.61 -12.50
CA SER A 230 23.63 -15.64 -13.97
C SER A 230 23.12 -16.97 -14.57
N ASP A 231 23.27 -18.09 -13.86
CA ASP A 231 22.75 -19.39 -14.33
C ASP A 231 21.22 -19.41 -14.45
N ARG A 232 20.52 -18.59 -13.66
CA ARG A 232 19.04 -18.56 -13.61
C ARG A 232 18.44 -17.43 -14.45
N TYR A 233 19.10 -16.27 -14.48
CA TYR A 233 18.56 -15.06 -15.10
C TYR A 233 19.41 -14.52 -16.25
N ASP A 234 20.48 -15.21 -16.64
CA ASP A 234 21.40 -14.83 -17.73
C ASP A 234 21.79 -13.35 -17.62
N HIS A 235 21.72 -12.61 -18.72
CA HIS A 235 22.17 -11.23 -18.82
C HIS A 235 21.32 -10.26 -18.01
N TRP A 236 20.08 -10.61 -17.69
CA TRP A 236 19.20 -9.76 -16.88
C TRP A 236 19.77 -9.53 -15.48
N ALA A 237 20.56 -10.49 -14.97
CA ALA A 237 21.26 -10.34 -13.70
C ALA A 237 22.18 -9.11 -13.69
N GLN A 238 22.83 -8.81 -14.83
CA GLN A 238 23.72 -7.65 -14.99
C GLN A 238 22.93 -6.34 -14.97
N LEU A 239 21.82 -6.27 -15.71
CA LEU A 239 20.96 -5.09 -15.71
C LEU A 239 20.42 -4.79 -14.30
N MET A 240 20.04 -5.82 -13.55
CA MET A 240 19.59 -5.66 -12.16
C MET A 240 20.71 -5.14 -11.25
N GLU A 241 21.96 -5.60 -11.44
CA GLU A 241 23.09 -5.17 -10.61
C GLU A 241 23.38 -3.67 -10.76
N LEU A 242 23.25 -3.15 -11.97
CA LEU A 242 23.45 -1.73 -12.23
C LEU A 242 22.42 -0.88 -11.47
N THR A 243 21.13 -1.19 -11.66
CA THR A 243 20.05 -0.45 -11.00
C THR A 243 20.09 -0.62 -9.48
N GLY A 244 20.31 -1.85 -9.00
CA GLY A 244 20.42 -2.14 -7.56
C GLY A 244 21.60 -1.41 -6.91
N TYR A 245 22.72 -1.27 -7.62
CA TYR A 245 23.88 -0.54 -7.10
C TYR A 245 23.57 0.95 -6.92
N CYS A 246 22.85 1.55 -7.88
CA CYS A 246 22.44 2.95 -7.80
C CYS A 246 21.38 3.22 -6.73
N GLU A 247 20.57 2.22 -6.36
CA GLU A 247 19.49 2.34 -5.39
C GLU A 247 19.92 2.02 -3.94
N SER A 248 20.69 0.94 -3.75
CA SER A 248 20.97 0.37 -2.43
C SER A 248 22.41 -0.08 -2.26
N LYS A 249 23.30 0.21 -3.22
CA LYS A 249 24.62 -0.46 -3.30
C LYS A 249 24.50 -1.98 -3.32
N ASN A 250 23.40 -2.48 -3.88
CA ASN A 250 23.01 -3.89 -3.95
C ASN A 250 22.71 -4.57 -2.59
N TYR A 251 22.61 -3.84 -1.48
CA TYR A 251 22.27 -4.47 -0.19
C TYR A 251 20.79 -4.87 -0.12
N PHE A 252 20.53 -6.12 0.27
CA PHE A 252 19.18 -6.70 0.27
C PHE A 252 18.24 -6.16 1.35
N ASN A 253 18.75 -5.56 2.42
CA ASN A 253 17.97 -5.20 3.60
C ASN A 253 17.77 -3.67 3.78
N VAL A 254 17.97 -2.89 2.71
CA VAL A 254 17.83 -1.43 2.77
C VAL A 254 16.37 -1.01 2.76
N ILE A 255 15.98 -0.16 3.72
CA ILE A 255 14.64 0.45 3.83
C ILE A 255 14.69 1.98 3.67
N ASN A 256 13.66 2.54 3.06
CA ASN A 256 13.31 3.96 3.16
C ASN A 256 11.81 4.12 3.38
N THR A 257 11.39 4.89 4.38
CA THR A 257 9.96 5.04 4.71
C THR A 257 9.50 6.49 4.83
N TYR A 258 10.38 7.44 4.51
CA TYR A 258 10.21 8.86 4.76
C TYR A 258 9.64 9.67 3.58
N ASP A 259 9.20 9.02 2.49
CA ASP A 259 8.77 9.70 1.26
C ASP A 259 7.31 9.41 0.89
N SER A 260 6.90 9.78 -0.33
CA SER A 260 5.52 9.59 -0.81
C SER A 260 5.13 8.12 -0.99
N ALA A 261 6.09 7.20 -1.06
CA ALA A 261 5.84 5.77 -1.11
C ALA A 261 5.51 5.17 0.25
N LYS A 262 5.76 5.87 1.38
CA LYS A 262 5.71 5.39 2.78
C LYS A 262 6.68 4.27 3.13
N PHE A 263 7.04 3.44 2.16
CA PHE A 263 7.88 2.27 2.36
C PHE A 263 8.48 1.86 1.01
N THR A 264 9.80 1.76 0.96
CA THR A 264 10.58 1.10 -0.08
C THR A 264 11.52 0.12 0.57
N PHE A 265 11.75 -1.02 -0.08
CA PHE A 265 12.55 -2.09 0.49
C PHE A 265 13.37 -2.83 -0.56
N GLY A 266 14.52 -3.33 -0.13
CA GLY A 266 15.30 -4.33 -0.85
C GLY A 266 16.40 -3.74 -1.72
N PHE A 267 17.20 -4.61 -2.32
CA PHE A 267 18.32 -4.16 -3.16
C PHE A 267 17.84 -3.35 -4.37
N TYR A 268 16.64 -3.65 -4.86
CA TYR A 268 16.00 -2.99 -5.98
C TYR A 268 15.06 -1.85 -5.56
N GLN A 269 14.96 -1.51 -4.26
CA GLN A 269 14.14 -0.44 -3.71
C GLN A 269 12.68 -0.45 -4.21
N LEU A 270 12.00 -1.59 -4.02
CA LEU A 270 10.62 -1.78 -4.43
C LEU A 270 9.67 -0.91 -3.57
N ALA A 271 8.86 -0.06 -4.20
CA ALA A 271 7.96 0.87 -3.52
C ALA A 271 6.57 0.28 -3.20
N ALA A 272 5.99 0.65 -2.04
CA ALA A 272 4.68 0.16 -1.59
C ALA A 272 3.48 0.74 -2.34
N HIS A 273 3.60 1.95 -2.88
CA HIS A 273 2.44 2.68 -3.38
C HIS A 273 1.93 2.22 -4.75
N THR A 274 2.65 1.37 -5.47
CA THR A 274 2.30 0.97 -6.85
C THR A 274 1.48 -0.31 -6.88
N ALA A 275 0.32 -0.28 -7.52
CA ALA A 275 -0.50 -1.46 -7.74
C ALA A 275 0.11 -2.36 -8.82
N ASN A 276 0.05 -3.69 -8.60
CA ASN A 276 0.53 -4.71 -9.55
C ASN A 276 1.98 -4.49 -10.03
N ASP A 277 2.81 -3.87 -9.19
CA ASP A 277 4.21 -3.54 -9.46
C ASP A 277 4.96 -3.37 -8.14
N ASN A 278 6.27 -3.58 -8.14
CA ASN A 278 7.15 -3.39 -6.99
C ASN A 278 6.73 -4.16 -5.72
N LEU A 279 6.64 -3.48 -4.56
CA LEU A 279 6.70 -4.14 -3.24
C LEU A 279 5.49 -5.04 -2.97
N ILE A 280 4.32 -4.71 -3.53
CA ILE A 280 3.14 -5.58 -3.38
C ILE A 280 3.37 -6.95 -4.03
N LEU A 281 4.12 -7.03 -5.13
CA LEU A 281 4.44 -8.31 -5.77
C LEU A 281 5.36 -9.15 -4.87
N LEU A 282 6.34 -8.52 -4.22
CA LEU A 282 7.18 -9.18 -3.21
C LEU A 282 6.33 -9.68 -2.03
N PHE A 283 5.40 -8.86 -1.52
CA PHE A 283 4.54 -9.25 -0.40
C PHE A 283 3.54 -10.36 -0.76
N ARG A 284 2.99 -10.38 -1.98
CA ARG A 284 2.19 -11.51 -2.48
C ARG A 284 3.00 -12.80 -2.56
N ALA A 285 4.27 -12.70 -2.94
CA ALA A 285 5.13 -13.85 -3.10
C ALA A 285 5.61 -14.39 -1.75
N LEU A 286 6.04 -13.51 -0.82
CA LEU A 286 6.46 -13.94 0.52
C LEU A 286 5.29 -14.50 1.33
N ALA A 287 4.05 -14.01 1.12
CA ALA A 287 2.84 -14.55 1.76
C ALA A 287 2.54 -16.02 1.41
N LYS A 288 3.22 -16.56 0.39
CA LYS A 288 3.15 -17.98 0.01
C LYS A 288 4.28 -18.82 0.60
N LEU A 289 5.30 -18.19 1.20
CA LEU A 289 6.40 -18.90 1.84
C LEU A 289 5.95 -19.47 3.20
N PRO A 290 6.44 -20.66 3.61
CA PRO A 290 6.06 -21.28 4.88
C PRO A 290 6.34 -20.39 6.11
N ARG A 291 7.42 -19.59 6.07
CA ARG A 291 7.82 -18.71 7.18
C ARG A 291 7.04 -17.40 7.23
N CYS A 292 6.14 -17.11 6.29
CA CYS A 292 5.40 -15.85 6.33
C CYS A 292 4.65 -15.67 7.64
N SER A 293 4.02 -16.73 8.16
CA SER A 293 3.28 -16.64 9.43
C SER A 293 4.18 -16.41 10.64
N GLU A 294 5.50 -16.66 10.53
CA GLU A 294 6.46 -16.33 11.58
C GLU A 294 6.70 -14.81 11.60
N TYR A 295 6.88 -14.18 10.45
CA TYR A 295 7.22 -12.74 10.38
C TYR A 295 6.00 -11.83 10.30
N PHE A 296 4.98 -12.22 9.55
CA PHE A 296 3.75 -11.48 9.30
C PHE A 296 2.53 -12.39 9.53
N PRO A 297 2.25 -12.78 10.79
CA PRO A 297 1.16 -13.70 11.14
C PRO A 297 -0.23 -13.23 10.69
N GLU A 298 -0.38 -11.92 10.44
CA GLU A 298 -1.61 -11.29 9.99
C GLU A 298 -1.78 -11.27 8.45
N LEU A 299 -0.78 -11.67 7.66
CA LEU A 299 -0.86 -11.64 6.19
C LEU A 299 -1.32 -12.97 5.62
N VAL A 300 -2.31 -12.90 4.73
CA VAL A 300 -2.82 -14.08 4.01
C VAL A 300 -3.16 -13.73 2.57
N ILE A 301 -3.09 -14.73 1.68
CA ILE A 301 -3.63 -14.61 0.33
C ILE A 301 -5.09 -15.04 0.34
N HIS A 302 -5.98 -14.15 -0.09
CA HIS A 302 -7.40 -14.42 -0.25
C HIS A 302 -7.87 -13.89 -1.61
N ASN A 303 -8.53 -14.75 -2.39
CA ASN A 303 -8.96 -14.46 -3.78
C ASN A 303 -7.83 -13.90 -4.68
N GLY A 304 -6.60 -14.37 -4.48
CA GLY A 304 -5.43 -13.95 -5.26
C GLY A 304 -4.81 -12.61 -4.85
N HIS A 305 -5.38 -11.92 -3.87
CA HIS A 305 -4.86 -10.65 -3.35
C HIS A 305 -4.31 -10.83 -1.92
N LEU A 306 -3.33 -10.01 -1.56
CA LEU A 306 -2.83 -9.87 -0.21
C LEU A 306 -3.86 -9.18 0.68
N HIS A 307 -4.19 -9.86 1.78
CA HIS A 307 -5.09 -9.36 2.81
C HIS A 307 -4.39 -9.34 4.15
N ARG A 308 -4.86 -8.45 5.01
CA ARG A 308 -4.59 -8.48 6.44
C ARG A 308 -5.78 -9.12 7.17
N ALA A 309 -5.51 -10.17 7.94
CA ALA A 309 -6.45 -10.89 8.77
C ALA A 309 -6.32 -10.42 10.23
N ASP A 310 -7.45 -10.12 10.88
CA ASP A 310 -7.49 -9.87 12.31
C ASP A 310 -7.81 -11.14 13.12
N GLU A 311 -7.61 -11.09 14.43
CA GLU A 311 -7.86 -12.23 15.33
C GLU A 311 -9.34 -12.63 15.41
N ASN A 312 -10.25 -11.72 15.03
CA ASN A 312 -11.69 -11.89 15.05
C ASN A 312 -12.27 -12.35 13.70
N GLY A 313 -11.41 -12.70 12.73
CA GLY A 313 -11.77 -13.17 11.40
C GLY A 313 -12.11 -12.06 10.40
N GLY A 314 -11.88 -10.79 10.73
CA GLY A 314 -11.95 -9.68 9.79
C GLY A 314 -10.81 -9.73 8.77
N MET A 315 -11.12 -9.37 7.53
CA MET A 315 -10.22 -9.46 6.38
C MET A 315 -10.23 -8.15 5.59
N THR A 316 -9.07 -7.52 5.48
CA THR A 316 -8.88 -6.26 4.74
C THR A 316 -8.02 -6.48 3.52
N ASP A 317 -8.58 -6.27 2.33
CA ASP A 317 -7.83 -6.26 1.07
C ASP A 317 -6.86 -5.06 1.07
N LEU A 318 -5.56 -5.35 1.03
CA LEU A 318 -4.50 -4.35 1.04
C LEU A 318 -4.24 -3.77 -0.35
N GLU A 319 -4.76 -4.41 -1.39
CA GLU A 319 -4.46 -4.11 -2.80
C GLU A 319 -5.52 -3.24 -3.48
N VAL A 320 -6.44 -2.68 -2.69
CA VAL A 320 -7.43 -1.73 -3.19
C VAL A 320 -6.74 -0.45 -3.67
N GLU A 321 -6.86 -0.18 -4.98
CA GLU A 321 -6.41 1.07 -5.58
C GLU A 321 -7.31 2.25 -5.17
N SER A 322 -6.71 3.32 -4.64
CA SER A 322 -7.39 4.57 -4.28
C SER A 322 -6.67 5.79 -4.87
N GLN A 323 -7.40 6.85 -5.22
CA GLN A 323 -6.83 8.12 -5.75
C GLN A 323 -6.33 9.04 -4.62
N THR A 324 -5.57 8.50 -3.67
CA THR A 324 -5.08 9.21 -2.48
C THR A 324 -3.66 9.76 -2.65
N GLY A 325 -2.98 9.43 -3.75
CA GLY A 325 -1.61 9.86 -3.99
C GLY A 325 -1.49 11.34 -4.37
N PRO A 326 -0.26 11.90 -4.33
CA PRO A 326 -0.01 13.29 -4.73
C PRO A 326 -0.56 13.58 -6.14
N GLY A 327 -1.41 14.60 -6.25
CA GLY A 327 -2.08 14.96 -7.50
C GLY A 327 -3.17 13.99 -7.95
N GLY A 328 -3.77 13.21 -7.03
CA GLY A 328 -4.83 12.24 -7.32
C GLY A 328 -4.32 10.95 -7.97
N ARG A 329 -3.02 10.67 -7.86
CA ARG A 329 -2.44 9.42 -8.38
C ARG A 329 -3.03 8.21 -7.64
N ARG A 330 -3.28 7.14 -8.38
CA ARG A 330 -3.70 5.87 -7.80
C ARG A 330 -2.57 5.25 -7.00
N GLN A 331 -2.88 4.78 -5.79
CA GLN A 331 -1.94 4.12 -4.89
C GLN A 331 -2.63 3.01 -4.08
N LEU A 332 -1.83 2.11 -3.50
CA LEU A 332 -2.28 1.08 -2.56
C LEU A 332 -2.28 1.61 -1.12
N GLN A 333 -3.18 2.54 -0.82
CA GLN A 333 -3.16 3.27 0.45
C GLN A 333 -3.18 2.35 1.67
N ARG A 334 -3.97 1.27 1.64
CA ARG A 334 -4.08 0.30 2.74
C ARG A 334 -2.81 -0.51 2.95
N PHE A 335 -2.18 -0.98 1.87
CA PHE A 335 -0.89 -1.65 1.98
C PHE A 335 0.18 -0.71 2.55
N MET A 336 0.18 0.55 2.12
CA MET A 336 1.07 1.56 2.66
C MET A 336 0.80 1.82 4.15
N ASP A 337 -0.47 1.88 4.57
CA ASP A 337 -0.88 2.08 5.97
C ASP A 337 -0.54 0.88 6.85
N TYR A 338 -0.67 -0.34 6.32
CA TYR A 338 -0.24 -1.57 6.99
C TYR A 338 1.28 -1.58 7.28
N LEU A 339 2.10 -1.06 6.37
CA LEU A 339 3.55 -1.01 6.55
C LEU A 339 3.99 0.14 7.45
N ASN A 340 3.35 1.29 7.31
CA ASN A 340 3.69 2.52 8.02
C ASN A 340 2.41 3.35 8.11
N ALA A 341 1.68 3.32 9.22
CA ALA A 341 0.36 3.95 9.31
C ALA A 341 0.49 5.48 9.32
N LYS A 342 1.53 6.02 9.97
CA LYS A 342 1.67 7.46 10.22
C LYS A 342 2.87 8.08 9.52
N ARG A 343 2.64 9.10 8.68
CA ARG A 343 3.72 9.81 7.93
C ARG A 343 4.20 11.11 8.56
N ARG A 344 3.58 11.54 9.67
CA ARG A 344 3.81 12.86 10.29
C ARG A 344 4.33 12.77 11.71
N GLU A 345 4.41 11.56 12.24
CA GLU A 345 4.97 11.21 13.53
C GLU A 345 5.61 9.83 13.42
N HIS A 346 6.53 9.51 14.32
CA HIS A 346 7.13 8.18 14.37
C HIS A 346 6.10 7.15 14.80
N ASP A 347 6.08 6.03 14.08
CA ASP A 347 5.12 4.96 14.24
C ASP A 347 5.84 3.68 14.65
N MET A 348 5.43 3.05 15.75
CA MET A 348 6.04 1.80 16.18
C MET A 348 5.75 0.66 15.19
N GLN A 349 4.62 0.76 14.47
CA GLN A 349 4.30 -0.17 13.38
C GLN A 349 5.33 -0.07 12.25
N GLU A 350 5.74 1.13 11.84
CA GLU A 350 6.80 1.32 10.85
C GLU A 350 8.11 0.62 11.26
N VAL A 351 8.50 0.79 12.53
CA VAL A 351 9.73 0.17 13.07
C VAL A 351 9.61 -1.35 13.09
N LEU A 352 8.48 -1.89 13.55
CA LEU A 352 8.26 -3.34 13.61
C LEU A 352 8.25 -3.97 12.21
N GLN A 353 7.52 -3.40 11.25
CA GLN A 353 7.45 -3.96 9.89
C GLN A 353 8.81 -3.91 9.20
N SER A 354 9.60 -2.86 9.44
CA SER A 354 10.98 -2.76 9.00
C SER A 354 11.86 -3.84 9.64
N ALA A 355 11.77 -4.01 10.96
CA ALA A 355 12.54 -5.03 11.69
C ALA A 355 12.23 -6.45 11.18
N ARG A 356 10.95 -6.78 10.98
CA ARG A 356 10.51 -8.08 10.45
C ARG A 356 11.15 -8.40 9.11
N ILE A 357 11.04 -7.51 8.12
CA ILE A 357 11.53 -7.80 6.77
C ILE A 357 13.06 -7.77 6.67
N ILE A 358 13.73 -6.92 7.46
CA ILE A 358 15.20 -6.88 7.57
C ILE A 358 15.71 -8.18 8.19
N HIS A 359 15.15 -8.59 9.33
CA HIS A 359 15.55 -9.82 10.00
C HIS A 359 15.34 -11.04 9.11
N TRP A 360 14.16 -11.14 8.46
CA TRP A 360 13.91 -12.23 7.52
C TRP A 360 14.95 -12.28 6.41
N THR A 361 15.31 -11.11 5.86
CA THR A 361 16.29 -11.02 4.77
C THR A 361 17.70 -11.43 5.21
N ASN A 362 18.08 -11.09 6.45
CA ASN A 362 19.41 -11.39 6.97
C ASN A 362 19.57 -12.88 7.31
N GLU A 363 18.54 -13.48 7.92
CA GLU A 363 18.62 -14.84 8.47
C GLU A 363 18.27 -15.95 7.47
N HIS A 364 17.52 -15.61 6.42
CA HIS A 364 16.92 -16.62 5.55
C HIS A 364 17.14 -16.29 4.07
N PRO A 365 18.03 -17.04 3.38
CA PRO A 365 18.39 -16.78 1.99
C PRO A 365 17.21 -16.83 1.01
N GLU A 366 16.10 -17.50 1.34
CA GLU A 366 14.95 -17.55 0.45
C GLU A 366 14.34 -16.17 0.20
N LEU A 367 14.43 -15.22 1.14
CA LEU A 367 13.89 -13.88 0.92
C LEU A 367 14.80 -13.07 -0.01
N CYS A 368 16.12 -13.24 0.05
CA CYS A 368 17.05 -12.67 -0.94
C CYS A 368 16.73 -13.21 -2.34
N ALA A 369 16.60 -14.53 -2.48
CA ALA A 369 16.27 -15.17 -3.76
C ALA A 369 14.92 -14.67 -4.32
N LEU A 370 13.93 -14.51 -3.46
CA LEU A 370 12.60 -14.00 -3.84
C LEU A 370 12.64 -12.53 -4.27
N GLN A 371 13.46 -11.69 -3.61
CA GLN A 371 13.67 -10.32 -4.06
C GLN A 371 14.24 -10.28 -5.49
N VAL A 372 15.20 -11.15 -5.81
CA VAL A 372 15.79 -11.23 -7.16
C VAL A 372 14.76 -11.70 -8.18
N GLU A 373 14.00 -12.75 -7.88
CA GLU A 373 12.95 -13.27 -8.75
C GLU A 373 11.91 -12.19 -9.10
N VAL A 374 11.41 -11.48 -8.09
CA VAL A 374 10.44 -10.40 -8.28
C VAL A 374 11.03 -9.22 -9.06
N ALA A 375 12.28 -8.82 -8.77
CA ALA A 375 12.95 -7.76 -9.50
C ALA A 375 13.17 -8.12 -10.99
N PHE A 376 13.54 -9.38 -11.25
CA PHE A 376 13.69 -9.92 -12.60
C PHE A 376 12.37 -9.85 -13.37
N ASP A 377 11.29 -10.40 -12.80
CA ASP A 377 9.96 -10.39 -13.43
C ASP A 377 9.48 -8.97 -13.74
N ILE A 378 9.71 -8.03 -12.82
CA ILE A 378 9.38 -6.61 -13.00
C ILE A 378 10.18 -6.02 -14.17
N LEU A 379 11.50 -6.22 -14.16
CA LEU A 379 12.41 -5.67 -15.16
C LEU A 379 12.11 -6.22 -16.56
N GLN A 380 12.06 -7.54 -16.70
CA GLN A 380 11.83 -8.21 -17.98
C GLN A 380 10.45 -7.84 -18.55
N SER A 381 9.40 -7.87 -17.72
CA SER A 381 8.04 -7.46 -18.12
C SER A 381 7.97 -5.99 -18.54
N LYS A 382 8.67 -5.08 -17.85
CA LYS A 382 8.73 -3.65 -18.21
C LYS A 382 9.52 -3.44 -19.50
N MET A 383 10.62 -4.17 -19.71
CA MET A 383 11.41 -4.10 -20.94
C MET A 383 10.53 -4.45 -22.15
N GLU A 384 9.92 -5.63 -22.12
CA GLU A 384 9.08 -6.16 -23.19
C GLU A 384 7.83 -5.30 -23.46
N LYS A 385 7.04 -5.03 -22.41
CA LYS A 385 5.70 -4.45 -22.57
C LYS A 385 5.74 -2.93 -22.73
N ARG A 386 6.82 -2.27 -22.31
CA ARG A 386 6.92 -0.80 -22.30
C ARG A 386 8.16 -0.32 -23.02
N TYR A 387 9.35 -0.61 -22.52
CA TYR A 387 10.56 0.10 -22.95
C TYR A 387 10.93 -0.20 -24.40
N ALA A 388 10.91 -1.48 -24.80
CA ALA A 388 11.18 -1.89 -26.18
C ALA A 388 10.26 -1.17 -27.17
N ARG A 389 8.96 -1.10 -26.86
CA ARG A 389 7.95 -0.42 -27.70
C ARG A 389 8.06 1.11 -27.67
N TRP A 390 8.52 1.68 -26.56
CA TRP A 390 8.62 3.12 -26.41
C TRP A 390 9.82 3.71 -27.14
N TYR A 391 10.89 2.93 -27.26
CA TYR A 391 12.22 3.38 -27.65
C TYR A 391 12.84 2.62 -28.82
N ASP A 392 12.16 1.62 -29.36
CA ASP A 392 12.66 0.79 -30.46
C ASP A 392 13.97 0.10 -30.07
N LEU A 393 13.90 -0.72 -29.02
CA LEU A 393 15.10 -1.32 -28.40
C LEU A 393 15.62 -2.56 -29.12
N ASP A 394 14.94 -3.05 -30.16
CA ASP A 394 15.43 -4.20 -30.91
C ASP A 394 16.79 -3.88 -31.56
N GLY A 395 17.78 -4.74 -31.32
CA GLY A 395 19.16 -4.54 -31.73
C GLY A 395 19.92 -3.44 -30.96
N GLN A 396 19.32 -2.81 -29.94
CA GLN A 396 20.03 -1.80 -29.14
C GLN A 396 21.04 -2.46 -28.18
N PRO A 397 22.17 -1.81 -27.89
CA PRO A 397 23.13 -2.29 -26.91
C PRO A 397 22.50 -2.47 -25.52
N ASP A 398 22.95 -3.50 -24.81
CA ASP A 398 22.57 -3.79 -23.42
C ASP A 398 22.77 -2.60 -22.47
N ILE A 399 23.81 -1.79 -22.63
CA ILE A 399 24.06 -0.56 -21.86
C ILE A 399 22.91 0.44 -22.01
N ILE A 400 22.41 0.63 -23.24
CA ILE A 400 21.30 1.55 -23.48
C ILE A 400 20.03 1.01 -22.81
N CYS A 401 19.81 -0.30 -22.89
CA CYS A 401 18.69 -0.97 -22.24
C CYS A 401 18.77 -0.84 -20.70
N ALA A 402 19.96 -1.06 -20.12
CA ALA A 402 20.22 -0.94 -18.68
C ALA A 402 19.97 0.49 -18.18
N LEU A 403 20.47 1.49 -18.91
CA LEU A 403 20.25 2.90 -18.59
C LEU A 403 18.77 3.30 -18.65
N ILE A 404 18.03 2.83 -19.66
CA ILE A 404 16.60 3.10 -19.77
C ILE A 404 15.82 2.43 -18.63
N ALA A 405 16.14 1.18 -18.31
CA ALA A 405 15.53 0.46 -17.19
C ALA A 405 15.74 1.22 -15.88
N ASP A 406 16.97 1.62 -15.57
CA ASP A 406 17.31 2.38 -14.38
C ASP A 406 16.59 3.74 -14.31
N ILE A 407 16.56 4.50 -15.41
CA ILE A 407 15.85 5.80 -15.48
C ILE A 407 14.37 5.66 -15.13
N HIS A 408 13.69 4.65 -15.67
CA HIS A 408 12.25 4.48 -15.48
C HIS A 408 11.88 3.81 -14.18
N HIS A 409 12.69 2.85 -13.71
CA HIS A 409 12.50 2.21 -12.41
C HIS A 409 12.46 3.27 -11.29
N GLN A 410 13.40 4.22 -11.38
CA GLN A 410 13.56 5.28 -10.40
C GLN A 410 12.75 6.57 -10.70
N GLY A 411 12.02 6.62 -11.81
CA GLY A 411 11.25 7.79 -12.24
C GLY A 411 12.07 9.06 -12.50
N ARG A 412 13.32 8.93 -12.97
CA ARG A 412 14.27 10.06 -13.09
C ARG A 412 14.05 10.95 -14.31
N ALA A 413 13.36 10.48 -15.34
CA ALA A 413 13.04 11.28 -16.51
C ALA A 413 11.72 10.87 -17.17
N THR A 414 11.13 11.79 -17.93
CA THR A 414 9.94 11.49 -18.72
C THR A 414 10.31 10.77 -20.02
N LYS A 415 9.32 10.10 -20.61
CA LYS A 415 9.48 9.42 -21.91
C LYS A 415 10.08 10.32 -23.00
N ASN A 416 9.63 11.58 -23.07
CA ASN A 416 10.10 12.53 -24.08
C ASN A 416 11.57 12.92 -23.88
N LYS A 417 12.02 13.09 -22.63
CA LYS A 417 13.43 13.35 -22.33
C LYS A 417 14.32 12.19 -22.75
N VAL A 418 13.90 10.95 -22.49
CA VAL A 418 14.65 9.74 -22.91
C VAL A 418 14.74 9.66 -24.44
N LYS A 419 13.63 9.92 -25.16
CA LYS A 419 13.65 9.97 -26.64
C LYS A 419 14.60 11.04 -27.18
N ALA A 420 14.69 12.19 -26.52
CA ALA A 420 15.63 13.24 -26.92
C ALA A 420 17.09 12.82 -26.65
N ALA A 421 17.37 12.21 -25.51
CA ALA A 421 18.70 11.68 -25.18
C ALA A 421 19.17 10.63 -26.19
N LEU A 422 18.29 9.71 -26.59
CA LEU A 422 18.58 8.67 -27.59
C LEU A 422 18.92 9.21 -28.98
N ARG A 423 18.51 10.44 -29.31
CA ARG A 423 18.82 11.11 -30.60
C ARG A 423 20.07 11.99 -30.54
N SER A 424 20.71 12.08 -29.37
CA SER A 424 21.92 12.88 -29.22
C SER A 424 23.12 12.20 -29.90
N ALA A 425 24.20 12.96 -30.10
CA ALA A 425 25.45 12.41 -30.65
C ALA A 425 26.11 11.37 -29.74
N ASN A 426 25.81 11.39 -28.42
CA ASN A 426 26.28 10.41 -27.46
C ASN A 426 25.12 9.97 -26.55
N PRO A 427 24.27 9.03 -27.01
CA PRO A 427 23.10 8.57 -26.27
C PRO A 427 23.42 8.07 -24.86
N LYS A 428 24.52 7.31 -24.69
CA LYS A 428 24.96 6.79 -23.39
C LYS A 428 25.15 7.93 -22.37
N GLU A 429 25.95 8.92 -22.70
CA GLU A 429 26.22 10.03 -21.79
C GLU A 429 24.99 10.91 -21.55
N ALA A 430 24.17 11.12 -22.58
CA ALA A 430 22.92 11.86 -22.46
C ALA A 430 21.88 11.17 -21.56
N LEU A 431 21.87 9.83 -21.54
CA LEU A 431 21.03 9.04 -20.63
C LEU A 431 21.57 9.07 -19.20
N ILE A 432 22.88 8.94 -19.00
CA ILE A 432 23.53 9.04 -17.69
C ILE A 432 23.19 10.38 -17.01
N THR A 433 23.31 11.47 -17.76
CA THR A 433 23.15 12.85 -17.27
C THR A 433 21.74 13.43 -17.45
N ILE A 434 20.76 12.60 -17.82
CA ILE A 434 19.40 13.03 -18.19
C ILE A 434 18.69 13.87 -17.12
N ASN A 435 19.09 13.70 -15.85
CA ASN A 435 18.62 14.49 -14.73
C ASN A 435 19.78 14.86 -13.80
N SER A 436 20.31 16.07 -14.00
CA SER A 436 21.45 16.62 -13.27
C SER A 436 21.18 16.90 -11.78
N THR A 437 19.93 16.84 -11.32
CA THR A 437 19.60 17.01 -9.89
C THR A 437 20.17 15.89 -9.02
N TYR A 438 20.50 14.73 -9.58
CA TYR A 438 20.95 13.55 -8.84
C TYR A 438 22.45 13.29 -9.01
N ALA A 439 23.30 14.25 -8.62
CA ALA A 439 24.75 14.18 -8.83
C ALA A 439 25.41 12.92 -8.22
N GLY A 440 25.01 12.50 -7.02
CA GLY A 440 25.53 11.28 -6.38
C GLY A 440 25.23 10.02 -7.20
N ARG A 441 23.99 9.87 -7.66
CA ARG A 441 23.59 8.78 -8.55
C ARG A 441 24.36 8.81 -9.87
N ILE A 442 24.56 9.98 -10.47
CA ILE A 442 25.33 10.09 -11.72
C ILE A 442 26.75 9.57 -11.52
N ALA A 443 27.40 9.92 -10.39
CA ALA A 443 28.71 9.41 -10.05
C ALA A 443 28.69 7.87 -9.88
N ASP A 444 27.71 7.35 -9.15
CA ASP A 444 27.55 5.91 -8.94
C ASP A 444 27.32 5.13 -10.23
N LEU A 445 26.45 5.64 -11.09
CA LEU A 445 26.11 5.05 -12.38
C LEU A 445 27.32 5.01 -13.30
N ARG A 446 28.12 6.09 -13.35
CA ARG A 446 29.37 6.12 -14.11
C ARG A 446 30.39 5.12 -13.60
N THR A 447 30.62 5.09 -12.28
CA THR A 447 31.58 4.17 -11.66
C THR A 447 31.18 2.72 -11.93
N LYS A 448 29.91 2.36 -11.69
CA LYS A 448 29.47 0.98 -11.85
C LYS A 448 29.39 0.56 -13.33
N LEU A 449 28.95 1.42 -14.23
CA LEU A 449 28.98 1.12 -15.67
C LEU A 449 30.40 0.87 -16.16
N GLN A 450 31.35 1.72 -15.78
CA GLN A 450 32.74 1.55 -16.16
C GLN A 450 33.30 0.20 -15.67
N GLU A 451 33.07 -0.13 -14.40
CA GLU A 451 33.45 -1.43 -13.83
C GLU A 451 32.84 -2.60 -14.61
N MET A 452 31.55 -2.53 -14.94
CA MET A 452 30.85 -3.60 -15.66
C MET A 452 31.32 -3.72 -17.12
N GLU A 453 31.64 -2.61 -17.78
CA GLU A 453 32.24 -2.62 -19.13
C GLU A 453 33.65 -3.21 -19.12
N ASP A 454 34.50 -2.78 -18.19
CA ASP A 454 35.88 -3.25 -18.05
C ASP A 454 35.93 -4.76 -17.76
N ASN A 455 34.95 -5.27 -17.01
CA ASN A 455 34.81 -6.69 -16.71
C ASN A 455 34.10 -7.50 -17.81
N GLY A 456 33.68 -6.85 -18.91
CA GLY A 456 32.93 -7.51 -19.98
C GLY A 456 31.55 -8.03 -19.55
N GLN A 457 30.93 -7.41 -18.55
CA GLN A 457 29.59 -7.72 -18.04
C GLN A 457 28.49 -6.96 -18.78
N LEU A 458 28.79 -5.76 -19.29
CA LEU A 458 27.92 -4.97 -20.16
C LEU A 458 28.70 -4.44 -21.37
N GLY A 459 27.99 -4.03 -22.42
CA GLY A 459 28.54 -3.36 -23.60
C GLY A 459 28.85 -4.27 -24.78
N HIS A 460 28.52 -5.56 -24.67
CA HIS A 460 28.87 -6.57 -25.66
C HIS A 460 27.67 -7.37 -26.19
N LYS A 461 26.49 -7.23 -25.59
CA LYS A 461 25.24 -7.83 -26.08
C LYS A 461 24.27 -6.81 -26.65
N THR A 462 23.34 -7.30 -27.46
CA THR A 462 22.21 -6.54 -28.01
C THR A 462 20.89 -7.14 -27.58
N TYR A 463 19.87 -6.31 -27.39
CA TYR A 463 18.54 -6.77 -27.02
C TYR A 463 17.77 -7.29 -28.24
N ASP A 464 17.22 -8.50 -28.14
CA ASP A 464 16.30 -9.08 -29.13
C ASP A 464 14.86 -8.95 -28.58
N ALA A 465 14.05 -8.12 -29.22
CA ALA A 465 12.69 -7.84 -28.77
C ALA A 465 11.71 -8.99 -29.05
N VAL A 466 12.04 -9.91 -29.96
CA VAL A 466 11.21 -11.08 -30.29
C VAL A 466 11.39 -12.16 -29.23
N LEU A 467 12.62 -12.42 -28.80
CA LEU A 467 12.90 -13.36 -27.73
C LEU A 467 12.76 -12.77 -26.33
N ASN A 468 12.80 -11.44 -26.20
CA ASN A 468 12.92 -10.75 -24.93
C ASN A 468 14.17 -11.22 -24.16
N GLU A 469 15.32 -11.22 -24.86
CA GLU A 469 16.61 -11.68 -24.35
C GLU A 469 17.76 -10.85 -24.90
N PHE A 470 18.98 -11.06 -24.37
CA PHE A 470 20.21 -10.40 -24.84
C PHE A 470 21.13 -11.39 -25.56
N ARG A 471 21.62 -11.02 -26.75
CA ARG A 471 22.48 -11.84 -27.61
C ARG A 471 23.81 -11.19 -27.93
#